data_AF-A0A4R6YFX5-F1
#
_entry.id   AF-A0A4R6YFX5-F1
#
_cell.length_a   1.000
_cell.length_b   1.000
_cell.length_c   1.000
_cell.angle_alpha   90.00
_cell.angle_beta   90.00
_cell.angle_gamma   90.00
#
_symmetry.space_group_name_H-M   'P 1'
#
loop_
_entity.id
_entity.type
_entity.pdbx_description
1 polymer ?
#
loop_
_entity_poly.entity_id
_entity_poly.type
_entity_poly.pdbx_seq_one_letter_code
_entity_poly.pdbx_strand_id
1 'polypeptide(L)'
;MSDTTTRSEQFRFRFGLDGLRTYFPFLVLLIVCIGFAIFSDQFVSARNLETVLRQTAVLSIAAMGATFIILMASIDLSVGSVVGLSAVVVAYVMQSYGMVALPAGLLVGILLGALVGSVYAKLKVPSFIVTLGLLVAGHGMMLHITQGRPIMIRDDT
;
A
#
# COMPACT_ATOMS: atom_id res chain seq x y z
N MET A 1 -55.79 -18.94 27.62
CA MET A 1 -54.91 -19.62 28.59
C MET A 1 -53.95 -20.48 27.79
N SER A 2 -52.72 -20.06 27.49
CA SER A 2 -52.05 -18.76 27.67
C SER A 2 -51.05 -18.56 26.50
N ASP A 3 -50.40 -17.43 26.25
CA ASP A 3 -50.30 -16.15 26.99
C ASP A 3 -50.44 -14.94 26.05
N THR A 4 -50.82 -13.79 26.60
CA THR A 4 -50.84 -12.49 25.90
C THR A 4 -50.31 -11.39 26.81
N THR A 5 -49.05 -11.53 27.25
CA THR A 5 -48.37 -10.60 28.14
C THR A 5 -47.20 -9.90 27.43
N THR A 6 -47.44 -8.64 27.06
CA THR A 6 -46.47 -7.52 27.12
C THR A 6 -45.03 -7.81 26.67
N ARG A 7 -44.74 -7.65 25.37
CA ARG A 7 -43.39 -7.34 24.85
C ARG A 7 -43.23 -5.87 24.42
N SER A 8 -43.87 -4.97 25.15
CA SER A 8 -43.55 -3.55 25.13
C SER A 8 -42.21 -3.28 25.85
N GLU A 9 -41.46 -2.29 25.37
CA GLU A 9 -40.35 -1.63 26.09
C GLU A 9 -39.02 -2.40 26.26
N GLN A 10 -38.48 -2.96 25.18
CA GLN A 10 -37.03 -3.24 25.06
C GLN A 10 -36.33 -2.32 24.03
N PHE A 11 -36.78 -1.07 23.89
CA PHE A 11 -35.98 -0.01 23.28
C PHE A 11 -34.96 0.55 24.29
N ARG A 12 -34.22 -0.36 24.95
CA ARG A 12 -33.17 0.00 25.91
C ARG A 12 -32.07 0.78 25.19
N PHE A 13 -31.72 1.92 25.77
CA PHE A 13 -30.71 2.87 25.34
C PHE A 13 -29.35 2.19 25.01
N ARG A 14 -29.16 1.73 23.77
CA ARG A 14 -27.89 1.13 23.29
C ARG A 14 -26.81 2.18 22.93
N PHE A 15 -27.08 3.44 23.22
CA PHE A 15 -26.27 4.59 22.78
C PHE A 15 -24.92 4.75 23.50
N GLY A 16 -24.64 3.97 24.56
CA GLY A 16 -23.43 4.12 25.38
C GLY A 16 -22.23 3.23 25.03
N LEU A 17 -22.45 2.04 24.44
CA LEU A 17 -21.39 1.04 24.22
C LEU A 17 -21.03 0.85 22.74
N ASP A 18 -22.00 1.00 21.84
CA ASP A 18 -21.79 0.81 20.41
C ASP A 18 -20.91 1.94 19.83
N GLY A 19 -21.12 3.19 20.26
CA GLY A 19 -20.25 4.33 19.91
C GLY A 19 -18.82 4.18 20.46
N LEU A 20 -18.66 3.70 21.70
CA LEU A 20 -17.35 3.44 22.29
C LEU A 20 -16.57 2.41 21.47
N ARG A 21 -17.22 1.33 21.01
CA ARG A 21 -16.59 0.32 20.13
C ARG A 21 -16.12 0.88 18.80
N THR A 22 -16.86 1.81 18.18
CA THR A 22 -16.47 2.46 16.92
C THR A 22 -15.25 3.38 17.09
N TYR A 23 -15.18 4.15 18.19
CA TYR A 23 -14.07 5.09 18.43
C TYR A 23 -12.88 4.48 19.19
N PHE A 24 -13.03 3.29 19.78
CA PHE A 24 -11.98 2.60 20.54
C PHE A 24 -10.63 2.49 19.80
N PRO A 25 -10.55 2.13 18.51
CA PRO A 25 -9.27 2.05 17.80
C PRO A 25 -8.55 3.40 17.72
N PHE A 26 -9.29 4.50 17.52
CA PHE A 26 -8.73 5.85 17.47
C PHE A 26 -8.29 6.34 18.85
N LEU A 27 -9.03 6.00 19.91
CA LEU A 27 -8.64 6.28 21.30
C LEU A 27 -7.36 5.51 21.68
N VAL A 28 -7.27 4.23 21.34
CA VAL A 28 -6.06 3.42 21.58
C VAL A 28 -4.88 3.97 20.79
N LEU A 29 -5.05 4.32 19.51
CA LEU A 29 -4.01 4.97 18.71
C LEU A 29 -3.51 6.26 19.38
N LEU A 30 -4.42 7.14 19.81
CA LEU A 30 -4.07 8.39 20.49
C LEU A 30 -3.27 8.14 21.77
N ILE A 31 -3.70 7.21 22.62
CA ILE A 31 -3.01 6.85 23.87
C ILE A 31 -1.61 6.31 23.57
N VAL A 32 -1.47 5.43 22.57
CA VAL A 32 -0.17 4.86 22.16
C VAL A 32 0.76 5.94 21.58
N CYS A 33 0.25 6.85 20.75
CA CYS A 33 1.02 7.97 20.21
C CYS A 33 1.50 8.92 21.32
N ILE A 34 0.64 9.27 22.28
CA ILE A 34 1.02 10.10 23.44
C ILE A 34 2.06 9.38 24.30
N GLY A 35 1.87 8.07 24.55
CA GLY A 35 2.84 7.25 25.27
C GLY A 35 4.22 7.27 24.62
N PHE A 36 4.32 6.96 23.32
CA PHE A 36 5.61 7.00 22.63
C PHE A 36 6.21 8.41 22.53
N ALA A 37 5.40 9.46 22.41
CA ALA A 37 5.88 10.85 22.42
C ALA A 37 6.48 11.28 23.78
N ILE A 38 6.05 10.66 24.88
CA ILE A 38 6.60 10.92 26.23
C ILE A 38 7.81 10.03 26.52
N PHE A 39 7.78 8.75 26.10
CA PHE A 39 8.82 7.77 26.43
C PHE A 39 9.94 7.65 25.38
N SER A 40 9.87 8.35 24.24
CA SER A 40 10.90 8.31 23.19
C SER A 40 11.00 9.61 22.39
N ASP A 41 12.12 10.32 22.57
CA ASP A 41 12.44 11.53 21.79
C ASP A 41 12.51 11.25 20.27
N GLN A 42 12.89 10.04 19.86
CA GLN A 42 12.88 9.64 18.46
C GLN A 42 11.47 9.59 17.86
N PHE A 43 10.42 9.34 18.64
CA PHE A 43 9.06 9.20 18.11
C PHE A 43 8.54 10.48 17.44
N VAL A 44 8.73 11.63 18.09
CA VAL A 44 8.37 12.96 17.57
C VAL A 44 9.48 13.63 16.76
N SER A 45 10.62 12.95 16.55
CA SER A 45 11.71 13.49 15.75
C SER A 45 11.31 13.72 14.28
N ALA A 46 11.84 14.79 13.68
CA ALA A 46 11.59 15.12 12.27
C ALA A 46 11.93 13.95 11.32
N ARG A 47 13.01 13.19 11.62
CA ARG A 47 13.43 12.03 10.84
C ARG A 47 12.42 10.87 10.91
N ASN A 48 11.83 10.61 12.07
CA ASN A 48 10.79 9.59 12.20
C ASN A 48 9.52 10.02 11.46
N LEU A 49 9.09 11.27 11.65
CA LEU A 49 7.94 11.83 10.95
C LEU A 49 8.11 11.79 9.42
N GLU A 50 9.29 12.18 8.92
CA GLU A 50 9.65 12.09 7.50
C GLU A 50 9.61 10.64 6.99
N THR A 51 10.13 9.69 7.78
CA THR A 51 10.11 8.26 7.44
C THR A 51 8.67 7.73 7.32
N VAL A 52 7.81 8.06 8.28
CA VAL A 52 6.38 7.70 8.27
C VAL A 52 5.68 8.34 7.06
N LEU A 53 5.83 9.64 6.85
CA LEU A 53 5.23 10.35 5.72
C LEU A 53 5.67 9.76 4.36
N ARG A 54 6.96 9.42 4.22
CA ARG A 54 7.52 8.80 3.01
C ARG A 54 6.95 7.40 2.76
N GLN A 55 6.80 6.58 3.80
CA GLN A 55 6.18 5.25 3.70
C GLN A 55 4.68 5.36 3.36
N THR A 56 3.96 6.26 4.02
CA THR A 56 2.54 6.53 3.74
C THR A 56 2.35 7.04 2.32
N ALA A 57 3.18 7.96 1.83
CA ALA A 57 3.06 8.51 0.47
C ALA A 57 3.11 7.43 -0.63
N VAL A 58 4.01 6.46 -0.53
CA VAL A 58 4.10 5.33 -1.49
C VAL A 58 2.80 4.51 -1.46
N LEU A 59 2.29 4.18 -0.27
CA LEU A 59 1.04 3.42 -0.13
C LEU A 59 -0.18 4.21 -0.61
N SER A 60 -0.25 5.51 -0.34
CA SER A 60 -1.34 6.40 -0.78
C SER A 60 -1.40 6.52 -2.29
N ILE A 61 -0.26 6.71 -2.96
CA ILE A 61 -0.19 6.77 -4.44
C ILE A 61 -0.64 5.44 -5.05
N ALA A 62 -0.19 4.30 -4.50
CA ALA A 62 -0.63 2.97 -4.92
C ALA A 62 -2.14 2.77 -4.70
N ALA A 63 -2.69 3.21 -3.57
CA ALA A 63 -4.13 3.13 -3.27
C ALA A 63 -4.99 4.02 -4.19
N MET A 64 -4.50 5.19 -4.58
CA MET A 64 -5.16 6.04 -5.59
C MET A 64 -5.22 5.32 -6.95
N GLY A 65 -4.15 4.64 -7.36
CA GLY A 65 -4.15 3.79 -8.55
C GLY A 65 -5.14 2.62 -8.44
N ALA A 66 -5.09 1.88 -7.33
CA ALA A 66 -6.00 0.75 -7.06
C ALA A 66 -7.48 1.16 -7.03
N THR A 67 -7.80 2.41 -6.67
CA THR A 67 -9.17 2.93 -6.70
C THR A 67 -9.80 2.80 -8.08
N PHE A 68 -9.08 3.16 -9.15
CA PHE A 68 -9.56 3.00 -10.53
C PHE A 68 -9.79 1.53 -10.90
N ILE A 69 -8.94 0.63 -10.42
CA ILE A 69 -9.02 -0.82 -10.68
C ILE A 69 -10.27 -1.42 -10.03
N ILE A 70 -10.56 -1.01 -8.79
CA ILE A 70 -11.78 -1.41 -8.06
C ILE A 70 -13.04 -0.84 -8.73
N LEU A 71 -13.02 0.41 -9.21
CA LEU A 71 -14.14 1.01 -9.96
C LEU A 71 -14.44 0.26 -11.27
N MET A 72 -13.44 -0.36 -11.89
CA MET A 72 -13.60 -1.25 -13.06
C MET A 72 -13.99 -2.69 -12.69
N ALA A 73 -14.40 -2.95 -11.43
CA ALA A 73 -14.68 -4.28 -10.88
C ALA A 73 -13.55 -5.30 -11.14
N SER A 74 -12.31 -4.82 -11.19
CA SER A 74 -11.11 -5.61 -11.46
C SER A 74 -10.26 -5.78 -10.20
N ILE A 75 -9.32 -6.72 -10.27
CA ILE A 75 -8.40 -7.02 -9.17
C ILE A 75 -6.97 -6.89 -9.69
N ASP A 76 -6.12 -6.19 -8.94
CA ASP A 76 -4.69 -6.09 -9.21
C ASP A 76 -3.86 -6.59 -8.02
N LEU A 77 -3.15 -7.69 -8.25
CA LEU A 77 -2.16 -8.24 -7.32
C LEU A 77 -0.73 -7.71 -7.64
N SER A 78 -0.51 -7.15 -8.82
CA SER A 78 0.83 -6.81 -9.33
C SER A 78 1.42 -5.52 -8.76
N VAL A 79 0.61 -4.64 -8.14
CA VAL A 79 1.07 -3.33 -7.66
C VAL A 79 2.36 -3.39 -6.83
N GLY A 80 2.51 -4.39 -5.95
CA GLY A 80 3.72 -4.59 -5.17
C GLY A 80 4.96 -4.98 -6.00
N SER A 81 4.79 -5.79 -7.05
CA SER A 81 5.89 -6.14 -7.96
C SER A 81 6.26 -4.99 -8.88
N VAL A 82 5.29 -4.16 -9.30
CA VAL A 82 5.54 -2.94 -10.10
C VAL A 82 6.31 -1.91 -9.30
N VAL A 83 5.89 -1.62 -8.05
CA VAL A 83 6.61 -0.69 -7.15
C VAL A 83 8.02 -1.21 -6.85
N GLY A 84 8.15 -2.49 -6.49
CA GLY A 84 9.46 -3.11 -6.21
C GLY A 84 10.40 -3.10 -7.42
N LEU A 85 9.92 -3.49 -8.60
CA LEU A 85 10.75 -3.53 -9.81
C LEU A 85 11.15 -2.12 -10.26
N SER A 86 10.25 -1.14 -10.13
CA SER A 86 10.57 0.27 -10.40
C SER A 86 11.68 0.77 -9.48
N ALA A 87 11.63 0.45 -8.18
CA ALA A 87 12.68 0.80 -7.22
C ALA A 87 14.01 0.09 -7.52
N VAL A 88 13.99 -1.20 -7.86
CA VAL A 88 15.16 -1.98 -8.25
C VAL A 88 15.82 -1.43 -9.52
N VAL A 89 15.02 -1.05 -10.53
CA VAL A 89 15.54 -0.46 -11.78
C VAL A 89 16.15 0.92 -11.52
N VAL A 90 15.52 1.78 -10.73
CA VAL A 90 16.11 3.07 -10.32
C VAL A 90 17.42 2.84 -9.59
N ALA A 91 17.46 1.99 -8.56
CA ALA A 91 18.67 1.71 -7.78
C ALA A 91 19.80 1.15 -8.66
N TYR A 92 19.46 0.26 -9.60
CA TYR A 92 20.44 -0.31 -10.53
C TYR A 92 21.07 0.77 -11.42
N VAL A 93 20.24 1.58 -12.10
CA VAL A 93 20.68 2.64 -13.03
C VAL A 93 21.39 3.78 -12.29
N MET A 94 20.97 4.09 -11.06
CA MET A 94 21.52 5.18 -10.26
C MET A 94 23.00 4.98 -9.88
N GLN A 95 23.48 3.74 -9.80
CA GLN A 95 24.91 3.44 -9.61
C GLN A 95 25.80 3.95 -10.75
N SER A 96 25.26 4.09 -11.96
CA SER A 96 26.02 4.53 -13.15
C SER A 96 25.70 5.96 -13.59
N TYR A 97 24.50 6.45 -13.29
CA TYR A 97 24.00 7.74 -13.80
C TYR A 97 23.53 8.72 -12.71
N GLY A 98 23.55 8.34 -11.42
CA GLY A 98 23.06 9.19 -10.35
C GLY A 98 21.57 9.56 -10.50
N MET A 99 21.20 10.77 -10.07
CA MET A 99 19.79 11.19 -9.96
C MET A 99 18.98 11.16 -11.27
N VAL A 100 19.62 11.20 -12.45
CA VAL A 100 18.90 11.04 -13.74
C VAL A 100 18.37 9.61 -13.96
N ALA A 101 18.62 8.68 -13.04
CA ALA A 101 17.95 7.37 -12.99
C ALA A 101 16.46 7.43 -12.57
N LEU A 102 16.01 8.50 -11.89
CA LEU A 102 14.64 8.59 -11.36
C LEU A 102 13.52 8.37 -12.41
N PRO A 103 13.59 8.92 -13.65
CA PRO A 103 12.60 8.64 -14.69
C PRO A 103 12.52 7.17 -15.12
N ALA A 104 13.57 6.36 -14.92
CA ALA A 104 13.55 4.95 -15.29
C ALA A 104 12.49 4.16 -14.50
N GLY A 105 12.30 4.47 -13.21
CA GLY A 105 11.24 3.87 -12.40
C GLY A 105 9.84 4.25 -12.86
N LEU A 106 9.65 5.52 -13.26
CA LEU A 106 8.38 5.98 -13.83
C LEU A 106 8.08 5.28 -15.16
N LEU A 107 9.09 5.11 -16.02
CA LEU A 107 8.96 4.37 -17.28
C LEU A 107 8.59 2.90 -17.05
N VAL A 108 9.19 2.22 -16.07
CA VAL A 108 8.79 0.85 -15.69
C VAL A 108 7.33 0.79 -15.27
N GLY A 109 6.87 1.70 -14.39
CA GLY A 109 5.47 1.78 -13.98
C GLY A 109 4.50 1.99 -15.16
N ILE A 110 4.83 2.92 -16.06
CA ILE A 110 4.03 3.21 -17.27
C ILE A 110 3.98 1.98 -18.19
N LEU A 111 5.12 1.35 -18.49
CA LEU A 111 5.20 0.21 -19.41
C LEU A 111 4.43 -1.01 -18.88
N LEU A 112 4.57 -1.32 -17.59
CA LEU A 112 3.87 -2.45 -16.97
C LEU A 112 2.37 -2.19 -16.81
N GLY A 113 1.97 -0.97 -16.44
CA GLY A 113 0.57 -0.57 -16.41
C GLY A 113 -0.08 -0.62 -17.79
N ALA A 114 0.61 -0.13 -18.83
CA ALA A 114 0.16 -0.20 -20.21
C ALA A 114 0.07 -1.65 -20.73
N LEU A 115 0.99 -2.52 -20.31
CA LEU A 115 0.95 -3.95 -20.62
C LEU A 115 -0.30 -4.62 -20.01
N VAL A 116 -0.51 -4.49 -18.70
CA VAL A 116 -1.69 -5.07 -18.00
C VAL A 116 -2.99 -4.53 -18.61
N GLY A 117 -3.10 -3.21 -18.77
CA GLY A 117 -4.26 -2.56 -19.36
C GLY A 117 -4.53 -3.00 -20.80
N SER A 118 -3.49 -3.16 -21.62
CA SER A 118 -3.63 -3.64 -23.00
C SER A 118 -4.06 -5.11 -23.08
N VAL A 119 -3.52 -5.98 -22.24
CA VAL A 119 -3.90 -7.40 -22.20
C VAL A 119 -5.34 -7.54 -21.71
N TYR A 120 -5.73 -6.81 -20.66
CA TYR A 120 -7.11 -6.78 -20.19
C TYR A 120 -8.08 -6.26 -21.27
N ALA A 121 -7.82 -5.07 -21.83
CA ALA A 121 -8.76 -4.40 -22.74
C ALA A 121 -8.84 -5.04 -24.14
N LYS A 122 -7.72 -5.53 -24.71
CA LYS A 122 -7.67 -6.07 -26.08
C LYS A 122 -7.79 -7.58 -26.14
N LEU A 123 -7.08 -8.29 -25.26
CA LEU A 123 -7.06 -9.77 -25.24
C LEU A 123 -8.17 -10.37 -24.36
N LYS A 124 -8.92 -9.55 -23.60
CA LYS A 124 -10.06 -9.95 -22.76
C LYS A 124 -9.74 -11.02 -21.71
N VAL A 125 -8.47 -11.08 -21.29
CA VAL A 125 -8.01 -11.99 -20.23
C VAL A 125 -8.47 -11.42 -18.87
N PRO A 126 -9.01 -12.25 -17.95
CA PRO A 126 -9.39 -11.80 -16.61
C PRO A 126 -8.24 -11.09 -15.87
N SER A 127 -8.49 -9.89 -15.34
CA SER A 127 -7.47 -9.00 -14.74
C SER A 127 -6.66 -9.65 -13.62
N PHE A 128 -7.29 -10.52 -12.81
CA PHE A 128 -6.62 -11.33 -11.80
C PHE A 128 -5.50 -12.22 -12.37
N ILE A 129 -5.72 -12.85 -13.53
CA ILE A 129 -4.72 -13.75 -14.16
C ILE A 129 -3.55 -12.93 -14.71
N VAL A 130 -3.84 -11.80 -15.37
CA VAL A 130 -2.82 -10.89 -15.93
C VAL A 130 -1.93 -10.33 -14.83
N THR A 131 -2.53 -9.89 -13.71
CA THR A 131 -1.82 -9.27 -12.59
C THR A 131 -1.10 -10.30 -11.71
N LEU A 132 -1.60 -11.53 -11.57
CA LEU A 132 -0.81 -12.64 -11.02
C LEU A 132 0.41 -12.97 -11.88
N GLY A 133 0.24 -13.03 -13.21
CA GLY A 133 1.35 -13.24 -14.13
C GLY A 133 2.43 -12.16 -13.98
N LEU A 134 2.03 -10.89 -13.90
CA LEU A 134 2.94 -9.78 -13.68
C LEU A 134 3.53 -9.75 -12.25
N LEU A 135 2.79 -10.17 -11.22
CA LEU A 135 3.32 -10.33 -9.86
C LEU A 135 4.54 -11.26 -9.89
N VAL A 136 4.37 -12.46 -10.44
CA VAL A 136 5.42 -13.49 -10.49
C VAL A 136 6.57 -13.08 -11.41
N ALA A 137 6.27 -12.56 -12.61
CA ALA A 137 7.28 -12.12 -13.56
C ALA A 137 8.10 -10.93 -13.02
N GLY A 138 7.44 -9.95 -12.40
CA GLY A 138 8.09 -8.81 -11.75
C GLY A 138 8.98 -9.24 -10.59
N HIS A 139 8.55 -10.20 -9.78
CA HIS A 139 9.37 -10.76 -8.70
C HIS A 139 10.58 -11.53 -9.25
N GLY A 140 10.41 -12.33 -10.31
CA GLY A 140 11.50 -13.00 -11.00
C GLY A 140 12.52 -12.02 -11.60
N MET A 141 12.06 -10.94 -12.23
CA MET A 141 12.93 -9.87 -12.74
C MET A 141 13.67 -9.14 -11.62
N MET A 142 13.02 -8.83 -10.50
CA MET A 142 13.70 -8.27 -9.33
C MET A 142 14.83 -9.19 -8.84
N LEU A 143 14.56 -10.49 -8.64
CA LEU A 143 15.57 -11.46 -8.22
C LEU A 143 16.71 -11.60 -9.23
N HIS A 144 16.42 -11.51 -10.53
CA HIS A 144 17.43 -11.55 -11.59
C HIS A 144 18.34 -10.31 -11.61
N ILE A 145 17.79 -9.09 -11.43
CA ILE A 145 18.59 -7.86 -11.38
C ILE A 145 19.41 -7.79 -10.08
N THR A 146 18.79 -8.15 -8.95
CA THR A 146 19.41 -8.07 -7.61
C THR A 146 20.35 -9.22 -7.29
N GLN A 147 20.27 -10.34 -8.01
CA GLN A 147 20.92 -11.61 -7.66
C GLN A 147 20.60 -12.05 -6.21
N GLY A 148 19.40 -11.71 -5.72
CA GLY A 148 18.97 -11.95 -4.34
C GLY A 148 19.66 -11.08 -3.28
N ARG A 149 20.34 -9.99 -3.65
CA ARG A 149 21.09 -9.10 -2.75
C ARG A 149 20.60 -7.64 -2.82
N PRO A 150 20.62 -6.87 -1.71
CA PRO A 150 20.31 -5.45 -1.76
C PRO A 150 21.25 -4.69 -2.71
N ILE A 151 20.68 -3.80 -3.54
CA ILE A 151 21.46 -2.85 -4.35
C ILE A 151 21.88 -1.70 -3.42
N MET A 152 23.16 -1.63 -3.10
CA MET A 152 23.71 -0.62 -2.20
C MET A 152 24.04 0.65 -2.96
N ILE A 153 23.17 1.65 -2.84
CA ILE A 153 23.47 3.03 -3.21
C ILE A 153 24.46 3.57 -2.18
N ARG A 154 25.65 3.99 -2.62
CA ARG A 154 26.59 4.76 -1.79
C ARG A 154 26.38 6.24 -2.08
N ASP A 155 26.22 7.03 -1.02
CA ASP A 155 26.46 8.46 -1.06
C ASP A 155 27.93 8.67 -0.67
N ASP A 156 28.71 9.30 -1.54
CA ASP A 156 30.14 9.60 -1.30
C ASP A 156 30.31 10.98 -0.62
N THR A 157 29.35 11.37 0.23
CA THR A 157 29.26 12.66 0.95
C THR A 157 29.07 12.48 2.45
#